data_AF-A0A226CXK9-F1
#
_entry.id   AF-A0A226CXK9-F1
#
_cell.length_a   1.000
_cell.length_b   1.000
_cell.length_c   1.000
_cell.angle_alpha   90.00
_cell.angle_beta   90.00
_cell.angle_gamma   90.00
#
_symmetry.space_group_name_H-M   'P 1'
#
loop_
_entity.id
_entity.type
_entity.pdbx_description
1 polymer ?
#
loop_
_entity_poly.entity_id
_entity_poly.type
_entity_poly.pdbx_seq_one_letter_code
_entity_poly.pdbx_strand_id
1 'polypeptide(L)'
;MSSTKLVRVSNNIRGKKLISSDGNFEEFLSSVRSKFELDEAENITFVDEYGAEVDSDVFPILVSLDGIQNIIFKLEEESSILQTTVQQNNVIHGIVEDCKSKGFVDDKSSTILINEFVSKLIEIKGDSPATSVQKQFAAAIVEILPCWRYSGSKDGLDILFDEVSRSGLIQTRLRRIHQILHTSQKVNSAKKTKKRSTGGPCVKTARNEEPADDQQYESLILLLNGTCAKTGKERLKELITNTYHHRNYLRQSNPQSIFLHYKKFKECDFMISFEFSLMKEESQHNFTNSWPVFSSKLLIKAKEFNSSPAVTKYLAEESDQWDQSLAALFLLLHLIPPAAQGKAKGSRSKTTCAQMLMVSYYKSGTPLNSILDTWSDEKRQPNLICLGEDKKNLVSFFLVVDKILLPIDATNSTEAIDRLFKSHYVFSAEYDKNLQGVWKFLQVFIYKIDVDKTDLSRKIKQVSSQLHGILAESRLE
;
A
#
# COMPACT_ATOMS: atom_id res chain seq x y z
N MET A 1 -22.18 -23.62 -53.47
CA MET A 1 -22.96 -23.27 -52.25
C MET A 1 -21.96 -22.77 -51.24
N SER A 2 -21.97 -21.47 -50.91
CA SER A 2 -21.07 -20.95 -49.88
C SER A 2 -21.46 -21.61 -48.55
N SER A 3 -20.57 -22.42 -47.99
CA SER A 3 -20.85 -23.16 -46.76
C SER A 3 -20.79 -22.18 -45.61
N THR A 4 -21.94 -21.86 -45.02
CA THR A 4 -22.01 -20.94 -43.89
C THR A 4 -21.34 -21.59 -42.67
N LYS A 5 -20.31 -20.93 -42.12
CA LYS A 5 -19.56 -21.39 -40.96
C LYS A 5 -19.87 -20.54 -39.74
N LEU A 6 -19.71 -21.16 -38.57
CA LEU A 6 -19.87 -20.47 -37.29
C LEU A 6 -18.53 -19.89 -36.84
N VAL A 7 -18.53 -18.60 -36.56
CA VAL A 7 -17.41 -17.86 -35.96
C VAL A 7 -17.81 -17.44 -34.55
N ARG A 8 -16.96 -17.76 -33.57
CA ARG A 8 -17.10 -17.26 -32.20
C ARG A 8 -16.53 -15.86 -32.14
N VAL A 9 -17.40 -14.89 -31.91
CA VAL A 9 -17.02 -13.50 -31.76
C VAL A 9 -17.10 -13.14 -30.29
N SER A 10 -16.03 -12.55 -29.77
CA SER A 10 -15.93 -12.20 -28.36
C SER A 10 -15.50 -10.75 -28.18
N ASN A 11 -15.97 -10.15 -27.10
CA ASN A 11 -15.54 -8.84 -26.64
C ASN A 11 -15.45 -8.86 -25.12
N ASN A 12 -14.43 -8.19 -24.60
CA ASN A 12 -14.11 -8.19 -23.18
C ASN A 12 -15.22 -7.59 -22.29
N ILE A 13 -16.17 -6.84 -22.87
CA ILE A 13 -17.30 -6.22 -22.18
C ILE A 13 -18.61 -6.94 -22.51
N ARG A 14 -18.85 -7.19 -23.80
CA ARG A 14 -20.16 -7.62 -24.33
C ARG A 14 -20.33 -9.14 -24.41
N GLY A 15 -19.38 -9.90 -23.89
CA GLY A 15 -19.42 -11.36 -23.83
C GLY A 15 -19.09 -12.03 -25.15
N LYS A 16 -19.61 -13.24 -25.36
CA LYS A 16 -19.34 -14.06 -26.56
C LYS A 16 -20.64 -14.37 -27.29
N LYS A 17 -20.65 -14.25 -28.61
CA LYS A 17 -21.77 -14.62 -29.48
C LYS A 17 -21.26 -15.46 -30.64
N LEU A 18 -22.10 -16.37 -31.13
CA LEU A 18 -21.83 -17.10 -32.37
C LEU A 18 -22.45 -16.34 -33.55
N ILE A 19 -21.65 -16.08 -34.57
CA ILE A 19 -22.06 -15.40 -35.79
C ILE A 19 -21.88 -16.37 -36.96
N SER A 20 -22.91 -16.47 -37.80
CA SER A 20 -22.83 -17.24 -39.04
C SER A 20 -22.21 -16.34 -40.08
N SER A 21 -21.18 -16.81 -40.77
CA SER A 21 -20.53 -16.08 -41.85
C SER A 21 -20.28 -17.03 -43.02
N ASP A 22 -20.40 -16.50 -44.23
CA ASP A 22 -20.09 -17.17 -45.49
C ASP A 22 -18.69 -16.81 -46.01
N GLY A 23 -17.87 -16.12 -45.20
CA GLY A 23 -16.54 -15.64 -45.54
C GLY A 23 -16.49 -14.18 -46.02
N ASN A 24 -17.64 -13.51 -46.20
CA ASN A 24 -17.67 -12.08 -46.53
C ASN A 24 -17.42 -11.21 -45.28
N PHE A 25 -16.36 -10.42 -45.31
CA PHE A 25 -15.95 -9.57 -44.18
C PHE A 25 -16.95 -8.44 -43.89
N GLU A 26 -17.52 -7.81 -44.91
CA GLU A 26 -18.47 -6.68 -44.75
C GLU A 26 -19.81 -7.13 -44.16
N GLU A 27 -20.32 -8.29 -44.62
CA GLU A 27 -21.52 -8.90 -44.05
C GLU A 27 -21.28 -9.40 -42.62
N PHE A 28 -20.07 -9.91 -42.35
CA PHE A 28 -19.65 -10.28 -41.01
C PHE A 28 -19.57 -9.06 -40.08
N LEU A 29 -18.94 -7.97 -40.51
CA LEU A 29 -18.87 -6.70 -39.76
C LEU A 29 -20.29 -6.18 -39.45
N SER A 30 -21.18 -6.16 -40.44
CA SER A 30 -22.58 -5.76 -40.26
C SER A 30 -23.32 -6.66 -39.27
N SER A 31 -23.08 -7.98 -39.34
CA SER A 31 -23.64 -8.96 -38.40
C SER A 31 -23.10 -8.79 -36.98
N VAL A 32 -21.83 -8.44 -36.82
CA VAL A 32 -21.22 -8.11 -35.53
C VAL A 32 -21.88 -6.85 -34.96
N ARG A 33 -22.00 -5.78 -35.76
CA ARG A 33 -22.66 -4.53 -35.33
C ARG A 33 -24.09 -4.76 -34.86
N SER A 34 -24.88 -5.46 -35.67
CA SER A 34 -26.27 -5.79 -35.32
C SER A 34 -26.37 -6.68 -34.08
N LYS A 35 -25.61 -7.78 -34.01
CA LYS A 35 -25.69 -8.71 -32.87
C LYS A 35 -25.16 -8.12 -31.58
N PHE A 36 -24.20 -7.21 -31.63
CA PHE A 36 -23.63 -6.60 -30.43
C PHE A 36 -24.21 -5.23 -30.10
N GLU A 37 -25.20 -4.75 -30.85
CA GLU A 37 -25.85 -3.44 -30.67
C GLU A 37 -24.80 -2.32 -30.65
N LEU A 38 -24.01 -2.25 -31.73
CA LEU A 38 -22.95 -1.26 -31.95
C LEU A 38 -23.44 -0.16 -32.90
N ASP A 39 -23.08 1.09 -32.64
CA ASP A 39 -23.40 2.24 -33.51
C ASP A 39 -22.56 2.14 -34.82
N GLU A 40 -23.07 2.67 -35.94
CA GLU A 40 -22.35 2.72 -37.22
C GLU A 40 -21.11 3.61 -37.13
N ALA A 41 -21.09 4.58 -36.21
CA ALA A 41 -19.94 5.45 -35.97
C ALA A 41 -18.80 4.79 -35.17
N GLU A 42 -19.02 3.65 -34.50
CA GLU A 42 -17.96 2.99 -33.71
C GLU A 42 -16.93 2.33 -34.64
N ASN A 43 -15.64 2.64 -34.47
CA ASN A 43 -14.57 1.99 -35.22
C ASN A 43 -14.21 0.64 -34.56
N ILE A 44 -14.21 -0.43 -35.36
CA ILE A 44 -14.05 -1.81 -34.89
C ILE A 44 -12.79 -2.40 -35.51
N THR A 45 -11.90 -2.92 -34.67
CA THR A 45 -10.78 -3.77 -35.11
C THR A 45 -10.99 -5.20 -34.65
N PHE A 46 -10.57 -6.17 -35.46
CA PHE A 46 -10.67 -7.59 -35.15
C PHE A 46 -9.28 -8.19 -34.96
N VAL A 47 -9.14 -9.05 -33.96
CA VAL A 47 -7.93 -9.84 -33.73
C VAL A 47 -8.27 -11.31 -33.48
N ASP A 48 -7.33 -12.21 -33.73
CA ASP A 48 -7.45 -13.62 -33.37
C ASP A 48 -7.27 -13.86 -31.85
N GLU A 49 -7.28 -15.12 -31.44
CA GLU A 49 -7.10 -15.49 -30.03
C GLU A 49 -5.69 -15.23 -29.47
N TYR A 50 -4.71 -15.01 -30.35
CA TYR A 50 -3.32 -14.70 -30.02
C TYR A 50 -3.00 -13.20 -30.14
N GLY A 51 -3.95 -12.40 -30.64
CA GLY A 51 -3.83 -10.94 -30.79
C GLY A 51 -3.33 -10.46 -32.14
N ALA A 52 -3.24 -11.33 -33.16
CA ALA A 52 -2.92 -10.95 -34.53
C ALA A 52 -4.14 -10.30 -35.22
N GLU A 53 -3.91 -9.27 -36.04
CA GLU A 53 -4.96 -8.54 -36.74
C GLU A 53 -5.68 -9.40 -37.79
N VAL A 54 -7.01 -9.25 -37.86
CA VAL A 54 -7.87 -9.94 -38.83
C VAL A 54 -8.60 -8.89 -39.66
N ASP A 55 -8.14 -8.68 -40.88
CA ASP A 55 -8.70 -7.74 -41.86
C ASP A 55 -9.53 -8.46 -42.94
N SER A 56 -9.95 -7.72 -43.97
CA SER A 56 -10.72 -8.25 -45.09
C SER A 56 -10.00 -9.34 -45.90
N ASP A 57 -8.66 -9.35 -45.87
CA ASP A 57 -7.83 -10.27 -46.67
C ASP A 57 -7.58 -11.57 -45.89
N VAL A 58 -7.39 -11.44 -44.57
CA VAL A 58 -7.13 -12.57 -43.66
C VAL A 58 -8.41 -13.28 -43.24
N PHE A 59 -9.52 -12.56 -43.07
CA PHE A 59 -10.77 -13.12 -42.56
C PHE A 59 -11.32 -14.31 -43.38
N PRO A 60 -11.38 -14.25 -44.73
CA PRO A 60 -11.86 -15.38 -45.54
C PRO A 60 -11.00 -16.63 -45.36
N ILE A 61 -9.68 -16.44 -45.22
CA ILE A 61 -8.71 -17.53 -45.00
C ILE A 61 -8.96 -18.15 -43.62
N LEU A 62 -9.11 -17.32 -42.59
CA LEU A 62 -9.34 -17.76 -41.21
C LEU A 62 -10.65 -18.56 -41.09
N VAL A 63 -11.73 -18.10 -41.69
CA VAL A 63 -13.03 -18.81 -41.72
C VAL A 63 -12.94 -20.12 -42.54
N SER A 64 -12.07 -20.20 -43.54
CA SER A 64 -11.89 -21.42 -44.34
C SER A 64 -11.25 -22.58 -43.56
N LEU A 65 -10.55 -22.31 -42.45
CA LEU A 65 -9.96 -23.33 -41.57
C LEU A 65 -11.02 -24.20 -40.88
N ASP A 66 -10.61 -25.40 -40.47
CA ASP A 66 -11.48 -26.33 -39.75
C ASP A 66 -11.66 -25.90 -38.29
N GLY A 67 -12.90 -26.00 -37.80
CA GLY A 67 -13.28 -25.63 -36.43
C GLY A 67 -13.92 -24.25 -36.29
N ILE A 68 -14.47 -23.99 -35.10
CA ILE A 68 -15.09 -22.69 -34.77
C ILE A 68 -14.00 -21.71 -34.37
N GLN A 69 -13.66 -20.84 -35.31
CA GLN A 69 -12.67 -19.79 -35.12
C GLN A 69 -13.09 -18.80 -34.02
N ASN A 70 -12.11 -18.31 -33.26
CA ASN A 70 -12.34 -17.35 -32.19
C ASN A 70 -11.74 -15.99 -32.57
N ILE A 71 -12.61 -15.02 -32.82
CA ILE A 71 -12.24 -13.65 -33.15
C ILE A 71 -12.66 -12.73 -32.01
N ILE A 72 -11.77 -11.84 -31.63
CA ILE A 72 -12.00 -10.82 -30.61
C ILE A 72 -12.13 -9.47 -31.30
N PHE A 73 -13.25 -8.78 -31.14
CA PHE A 73 -13.40 -7.42 -31.64
C PHE A 73 -13.11 -6.40 -30.54
N LYS A 74 -12.36 -5.36 -30.89
CA LYS A 74 -12.00 -4.22 -30.04
C LYS A 74 -12.70 -2.98 -30.58
N LEU A 75 -13.32 -2.22 -29.68
CA LEU A 75 -13.83 -0.89 -29.98
C LEU A 75 -12.70 0.10 -29.72
N GLU A 76 -12.41 0.96 -30.68
CA GLU A 76 -11.25 1.88 -30.66
C GLU A 76 -11.42 3.09 -29.73
N GLU A 77 -12.37 3.07 -28.79
CA GLU A 77 -12.97 4.30 -28.29
C GLU A 77 -12.21 4.98 -27.13
N GLU A 78 -11.56 4.28 -26.20
CA GLU A 78 -11.15 4.96 -24.95
C GLU A 78 -9.70 5.48 -24.97
N SER A 79 -8.75 4.69 -25.47
CA SER A 79 -7.33 5.09 -25.54
C SER A 79 -7.09 6.15 -26.62
N SER A 80 -7.71 5.99 -27.80
CA SER A 80 -7.60 6.95 -28.91
C SER A 80 -8.21 8.32 -28.57
N ILE A 81 -9.37 8.34 -27.89
CA ILE A 81 -10.01 9.60 -27.47
C ILE A 81 -9.20 10.30 -26.38
N LEU A 82 -8.65 9.56 -25.41
CA LEU A 82 -7.76 10.15 -24.41
C LEU A 82 -6.48 10.69 -25.04
N GLN A 83 -5.86 9.96 -25.97
CA GLN A 83 -4.68 10.44 -26.70
C GLN A 83 -4.99 11.71 -27.50
N THR A 84 -6.13 11.75 -28.19
CA THR A 84 -6.61 12.94 -28.90
C THR A 84 -6.82 14.11 -27.94
N THR A 85 -7.43 13.86 -26.77
CA THR A 85 -7.65 14.89 -25.73
C THR A 85 -6.31 15.44 -25.20
N VAL A 86 -5.33 14.57 -24.99
CA VAL A 86 -3.97 14.98 -24.59
C VAL A 86 -3.33 15.83 -25.68
N GLN A 87 -3.42 15.43 -26.96
CA GLN A 87 -2.85 16.17 -28.09
C GLN A 87 -3.51 17.54 -28.33
N GLN A 88 -4.83 17.64 -28.14
CA GLN A 88 -5.59 18.88 -28.35
C GLN A 88 -5.39 19.90 -27.23
N ASN A 89 -5.04 19.45 -26.02
CA ASN A 89 -4.86 20.32 -24.86
C ASN A 89 -3.37 20.45 -24.51
N ASN A 90 -2.74 21.53 -25.00
CA ASN A 90 -1.30 21.81 -24.79
C ASN A 90 -0.87 21.77 -23.31
N VAL A 91 -1.76 22.17 -22.38
CA VAL A 91 -1.46 22.12 -20.94
C VAL A 91 -1.40 20.68 -20.45
N ILE A 92 -2.37 19.85 -20.84
CA ILE A 92 -2.43 18.43 -20.47
C ILE A 92 -1.30 17.66 -21.13
N HIS A 93 -1.01 17.93 -22.41
CA HIS A 93 0.15 17.39 -23.10
C HIS A 93 1.44 17.66 -22.33
N GLY A 94 1.68 18.93 -21.95
CA GLY A 94 2.86 19.32 -21.18
C GLY A 94 2.98 18.57 -19.85
N ILE A 95 1.87 18.40 -19.13
CA ILE A 95 1.85 17.65 -17.85
C ILE A 95 2.13 16.16 -18.08
N VAL A 96 1.58 15.56 -19.14
CA VAL A 96 1.81 14.14 -19.48
C VAL A 96 3.28 13.90 -19.80
N GLU A 97 3.89 14.74 -20.63
CA GLU A 97 5.31 14.63 -20.98
C GLU A 97 6.23 14.86 -19.77
N ASP A 98 5.90 15.84 -18.92
CA ASP A 98 6.61 16.07 -17.66
C ASP A 98 6.54 14.84 -16.74
N CYS A 99 5.37 14.21 -16.58
CA CYS A 99 5.21 12.99 -15.79
C CYS A 99 6.00 11.81 -16.37
N LYS A 100 6.02 11.65 -17.71
CA LYS A 100 6.83 10.62 -18.37
C LYS A 100 8.32 10.84 -18.13
N SER A 101 8.79 12.08 -18.26
CA SER A 101 10.19 12.44 -18.03
C SER A 101 10.61 12.20 -16.57
N LYS A 102 9.76 12.54 -15.61
CA LYS A 102 10.01 12.33 -14.17
C LYS A 102 9.87 10.87 -13.73
N GLY A 103 9.10 10.07 -14.46
CA GLY A 103 8.81 8.69 -14.12
C GLY A 103 7.82 8.49 -12.97
N PHE A 104 7.07 9.53 -12.58
CA PHE A 104 5.98 9.45 -11.58
C PHE A 104 4.93 10.54 -11.83
N VAL A 105 3.76 10.39 -11.18
CA VAL A 105 2.69 11.42 -11.18
C VAL A 105 2.58 12.06 -9.79
N ASP A 106 2.86 13.35 -9.67
CA ASP A 106 2.74 14.10 -8.41
C ASP A 106 1.27 14.44 -8.04
N ASP A 107 1.04 14.94 -6.83
CA ASP A 107 -0.31 15.24 -6.32
C ASP A 107 -1.04 16.34 -7.14
N LYS A 108 -0.31 17.34 -7.67
CA LYS A 108 -0.89 18.42 -8.49
C LYS A 108 -1.25 17.91 -9.88
N SER A 109 -0.31 17.26 -10.55
CA SER A 109 -0.49 16.67 -11.88
C SER A 109 -1.63 15.64 -11.87
N SER A 110 -1.66 14.76 -10.86
CA SER A 110 -2.74 13.80 -10.64
C SER A 110 -4.12 14.47 -10.57
N THR A 111 -4.24 15.58 -9.84
CA THR A 111 -5.50 16.30 -9.71
C THR A 111 -5.97 16.89 -11.04
N ILE A 112 -5.06 17.52 -11.79
CA ILE A 112 -5.37 18.14 -13.08
C ILE A 112 -5.78 17.07 -14.10
N LEU A 113 -4.96 16.04 -14.26
CA LEU A 113 -5.20 14.95 -15.21
C LEU A 113 -6.52 14.21 -14.92
N ILE A 114 -6.79 13.88 -13.66
CA ILE A 114 -8.05 13.21 -13.28
C ILE A 114 -9.26 14.10 -13.54
N ASN A 115 -9.16 15.41 -13.30
CA ASN A 115 -10.27 16.32 -13.56
C ASN A 115 -10.57 16.39 -15.06
N GLU A 116 -9.55 16.46 -15.91
CA GLU A 116 -9.71 16.50 -17.35
C GLU A 116 -10.26 15.17 -17.88
N PHE A 117 -9.56 14.06 -17.59
CA PHE A 117 -9.92 12.74 -18.10
C PHE A 117 -11.32 12.33 -17.64
N VAL A 118 -11.68 12.53 -16.37
CA VAL A 118 -13.04 12.18 -15.91
C VAL A 118 -14.10 13.09 -16.53
N SER A 119 -13.80 14.35 -16.85
CA SER A 119 -14.74 15.21 -17.59
C SER A 119 -14.99 14.64 -18.98
N LYS A 120 -13.94 14.19 -19.67
CA LYS A 120 -14.06 13.55 -20.98
C LYS A 120 -14.81 12.22 -20.93
N LEU A 121 -14.59 11.41 -19.88
CA LEU A 121 -15.36 10.18 -19.65
C LEU A 121 -16.87 10.45 -19.52
N ILE A 122 -17.24 11.51 -18.80
CA ILE A 122 -18.65 11.89 -18.62
C ILE A 122 -19.26 12.40 -19.94
N GLU A 123 -18.50 13.18 -20.71
CA GLU A 123 -18.94 13.66 -22.03
C GLU A 123 -19.31 12.50 -22.97
N ILE A 124 -18.54 11.41 -22.93
CA ILE A 124 -18.72 10.27 -23.86
C ILE A 124 -19.74 9.26 -23.33
N LYS A 125 -19.66 8.90 -22.05
CA LYS A 125 -20.41 7.78 -21.46
C LYS A 125 -21.53 8.22 -20.52
N GLY A 126 -21.76 9.53 -20.40
CA GLY A 126 -22.74 10.14 -19.51
C GLY A 126 -22.29 10.21 -18.04
N ASP A 127 -23.14 10.77 -17.18
CA ASP A 127 -22.79 11.06 -15.79
C ASP A 127 -22.48 9.81 -14.96
N SER A 128 -23.05 8.65 -15.30
CA SER A 128 -22.95 7.41 -14.51
C SER A 128 -22.33 6.25 -15.30
N PRO A 129 -21.03 6.32 -15.67
CA PRO A 129 -20.38 5.27 -16.43
C PRO A 129 -20.34 3.96 -15.63
N ALA A 130 -20.58 2.83 -16.31
CA ALA A 130 -20.55 1.51 -15.69
C ALA A 130 -19.18 1.15 -15.11
N THR A 131 -19.15 0.24 -14.13
CA THR A 131 -17.91 -0.23 -13.47
C THR A 131 -16.87 -0.77 -14.45
N SER A 132 -17.31 -1.51 -15.47
CA SER A 132 -16.45 -2.05 -16.54
C SER A 132 -15.79 -0.94 -17.36
N VAL A 133 -16.56 0.06 -17.75
CA VAL A 133 -16.10 1.26 -18.48
C VAL A 133 -15.07 2.03 -17.64
N GLN A 134 -15.34 2.25 -16.35
CA GLN A 134 -14.36 2.90 -15.46
C GLN A 134 -13.04 2.12 -15.33
N LYS A 135 -13.09 0.79 -15.35
CA LYS A 135 -11.89 -0.07 -15.32
C LYS A 135 -11.08 0.05 -16.61
N GLN A 136 -11.74 0.05 -17.77
CA GLN A 136 -11.09 0.20 -19.07
C GLN A 136 -10.50 1.60 -19.24
N PHE A 137 -11.24 2.61 -18.81
CA PHE A 137 -10.76 3.98 -18.77
C PHE A 137 -9.50 4.14 -17.91
N ALA A 138 -9.45 3.45 -16.76
CA ALA A 138 -8.25 3.41 -15.93
C ALA A 138 -7.07 2.72 -16.64
N ALA A 139 -7.32 1.65 -17.40
CA ALA A 139 -6.30 0.99 -18.20
C ALA A 139 -5.76 1.89 -19.31
N ALA A 140 -6.63 2.59 -20.03
CA ALA A 140 -6.26 3.54 -21.08
C ALA A 140 -5.41 4.71 -20.53
N ILE A 141 -5.71 5.21 -19.33
CA ILE A 141 -4.86 6.22 -18.67
C ILE A 141 -3.45 5.65 -18.38
N VAL A 142 -3.35 4.40 -17.95
CA VAL A 142 -2.05 3.74 -17.68
C VAL A 142 -1.27 3.47 -18.96
N GLU A 143 -1.93 3.23 -20.09
CA GLU A 143 -1.27 3.13 -21.40
C GLU A 143 -0.59 4.45 -21.78
N ILE A 144 -1.26 5.58 -21.54
CA ILE A 144 -0.72 6.93 -21.82
C ILE A 144 0.37 7.31 -20.80
N LEU A 145 0.17 6.95 -19.53
CA LEU A 145 1.07 7.22 -18.40
C LEU A 145 1.44 5.94 -17.65
N PRO A 146 2.40 5.14 -18.17
CA PRO A 146 2.82 3.90 -17.52
C PRO A 146 3.36 4.10 -16.10
N CYS A 147 3.93 5.27 -15.81
CA CYS A 147 4.44 5.65 -14.49
C CYS A 147 3.35 5.74 -13.40
N TRP A 148 2.07 5.77 -13.77
CA TRP A 148 0.95 5.76 -12.82
C TRP A 148 0.56 4.34 -12.36
N ARG A 149 1.14 3.32 -13.00
CA ARG A 149 0.87 1.91 -12.68
C ARG A 149 1.39 1.57 -11.28
N TYR A 150 0.52 0.98 -10.47
CA TYR A 150 0.92 0.45 -9.17
C TYR A 150 1.51 -0.94 -9.31
N SER A 151 2.80 -1.13 -9.01
CA SER A 151 3.47 -2.43 -9.21
C SER A 151 3.01 -3.54 -8.25
N GLY A 152 2.30 -3.19 -7.18
CA GLY A 152 1.86 -4.15 -6.16
C GLY A 152 0.48 -4.76 -6.41
N SER A 153 -0.09 -4.61 -7.60
CA SER A 153 -1.33 -5.29 -7.98
C SER A 153 -1.24 -5.87 -9.39
N LYS A 154 -2.08 -6.89 -9.66
CA LYS A 154 -2.06 -7.64 -10.92
C LYS A 154 -2.23 -6.74 -12.14
N ASP A 155 -3.27 -5.91 -12.11
CA ASP A 155 -3.61 -5.02 -13.23
C ASP A 155 -2.91 -3.66 -13.11
N GLY A 156 -2.41 -3.31 -11.92
CA GLY A 156 -1.73 -2.05 -11.63
C GLY A 156 -2.64 -0.81 -11.56
N LEU A 157 -3.96 -1.00 -11.56
CA LEU A 157 -4.95 0.08 -11.71
C LEU A 157 -5.41 0.70 -10.39
N ASP A 158 -5.08 0.09 -9.25
CA ASP A 158 -5.67 0.37 -7.93
C ASP A 158 -5.64 1.84 -7.47
N ILE A 159 -4.68 2.63 -7.95
CA ILE A 159 -4.63 4.07 -7.64
C ILE A 159 -5.78 4.80 -8.35
N LEU A 160 -6.00 4.49 -9.63
CA LEU A 160 -7.01 5.09 -10.49
C LEU A 160 -8.40 4.48 -10.24
N PHE A 161 -8.46 3.15 -10.15
CA PHE A 161 -9.67 2.35 -10.00
C PHE A 161 -9.39 1.07 -9.22
N ASP A 162 -10.07 0.89 -8.10
CA ASP A 162 -10.03 -0.28 -7.24
C ASP A 162 -11.45 -0.83 -7.05
N GLU A 163 -11.70 -1.97 -7.68
CA GLU A 163 -12.98 -2.66 -7.66
C GLU A 163 -13.31 -3.23 -6.27
N VAL A 164 -12.28 -3.79 -5.59
CA VAL A 164 -12.42 -4.49 -4.32
C VAL A 164 -12.79 -3.50 -3.21
N SER A 165 -12.05 -2.39 -3.13
CA SER A 165 -12.27 -1.39 -2.09
C SER A 165 -13.32 -0.34 -2.49
N ARG A 166 -13.82 -0.40 -3.74
CA ARG A 166 -14.66 0.65 -4.35
C ARG A 166 -14.06 2.04 -4.13
N SER A 167 -12.76 2.12 -4.37
CA SER A 167 -11.99 3.35 -4.28
C SER A 167 -11.15 3.58 -5.54
N GLY A 168 -10.40 4.68 -5.57
CA GLY A 168 -9.67 5.12 -6.76
C GLY A 168 -9.94 6.59 -7.05
N LEU A 169 -9.05 7.20 -7.82
CA LEU A 169 -9.16 8.62 -8.20
C LEU A 169 -10.39 8.87 -9.09
N ILE A 170 -10.63 8.02 -10.09
CA ILE A 170 -11.77 8.12 -11.02
C ILE A 170 -13.09 8.05 -10.25
N GLN A 171 -13.27 6.99 -9.45
CA GLN A 171 -14.47 6.81 -8.64
C GLN A 171 -14.68 7.92 -7.61
N THR A 172 -13.59 8.49 -7.05
CA THR A 172 -13.69 9.62 -6.11
C THR A 172 -14.15 10.89 -6.80
N ARG A 173 -13.64 11.15 -8.01
CA ARG A 173 -14.04 12.30 -8.81
C ARG A 173 -15.50 12.19 -9.26
N LEU A 174 -15.91 11.05 -9.81
CA LEU A 174 -17.31 10.78 -10.19
C LEU A 174 -18.26 10.98 -9.01
N ARG A 175 -17.95 10.42 -7.83
CA ARG A 175 -18.76 10.64 -6.62
C ARG A 175 -18.88 12.11 -6.24
N ARG A 176 -17.81 12.89 -6.37
CA ARG A 176 -17.84 14.33 -6.06
C ARG A 176 -18.72 15.10 -7.06
N ILE A 177 -18.65 14.74 -8.35
CA ILE A 177 -19.51 15.32 -9.39
C ILE A 177 -20.97 14.99 -9.11
N HIS A 178 -21.31 13.72 -8.83
CA HIS A 178 -22.66 13.31 -8.43
C HIS A 178 -23.14 14.03 -7.18
N GLN A 179 -22.29 14.20 -6.17
CA GLN A 179 -22.65 14.97 -4.97
C GLN A 179 -23.02 16.40 -5.31
N ILE A 180 -22.28 17.07 -6.21
CA ILE A 180 -22.58 18.44 -6.64
C ILE A 180 -23.91 18.47 -7.42
N LEU A 181 -24.10 17.57 -8.38
CA LEU A 181 -25.31 17.48 -9.20
C LEU A 181 -26.57 17.17 -8.37
N HIS A 182 -26.46 16.31 -7.36
CA HIS A 182 -27.57 15.92 -6.47
C HIS A 182 -27.71 16.80 -5.21
N THR A 183 -26.86 17.81 -4.99
CA THR A 183 -27.06 18.75 -3.86
C THR A 183 -28.33 19.62 -4.03
N SER A 184 -28.94 19.62 -5.21
CA SER A 184 -30.28 20.21 -5.46
C SER A 184 -31.45 19.32 -4.97
N GLN A 185 -31.23 18.06 -4.59
CA GLN A 185 -32.26 17.19 -4.00
C GLN A 185 -31.62 16.24 -2.97
N LYS A 186 -31.69 16.58 -1.68
CA LYS A 186 -31.27 15.65 -0.60
C LYS A 186 -32.19 14.44 -0.56
N VAL A 187 -31.64 13.22 -0.48
CA VAL A 187 -31.81 12.29 0.66
C VAL A 187 -30.57 11.38 0.79
N ASN A 188 -30.17 11.14 2.03
CA ASN A 188 -29.08 10.28 2.47
C ASN A 188 -29.21 8.81 1.99
N SER A 189 -28.07 8.15 1.74
CA SER A 189 -27.94 6.71 2.03
C SER A 189 -26.52 6.36 2.50
N ALA A 190 -26.39 6.05 3.79
CA ALA A 190 -25.14 5.57 4.37
C ALA A 190 -25.06 4.05 4.20
N LYS A 191 -24.32 3.58 3.19
CA LYS A 191 -23.94 2.16 3.12
C LYS A 191 -22.78 1.90 4.08
N LYS A 192 -22.99 0.96 5.01
CA LYS A 192 -21.99 0.46 5.97
C LYS A 192 -20.74 -0.03 5.23
N THR A 193 -19.59 0.54 5.55
CA THR A 193 -18.29 0.09 5.07
C THR A 193 -17.92 -1.19 5.81
N LYS A 194 -17.52 -2.26 5.08
CA LYS A 194 -16.95 -3.47 5.69
C LYS A 194 -15.73 -3.10 6.54
N LYS A 195 -15.60 -3.72 7.72
CA LYS A 195 -14.40 -3.63 8.56
C LYS A 195 -13.17 -4.00 7.71
N ARG A 196 -12.31 -3.03 7.44
CA ARG A 196 -11.00 -3.25 6.81
C ARG A 196 -10.12 -4.05 7.78
N SER A 197 -9.31 -4.97 7.26
CA SER A 197 -8.35 -5.65 8.10
C SER A 197 -7.33 -4.64 8.62
N THR A 198 -7.12 -4.66 9.93
CA THR A 198 -6.14 -3.86 10.65
C THR A 198 -4.77 -4.46 10.37
N GLY A 199 -4.24 -4.25 9.16
CA GLY A 199 -2.88 -4.67 8.82
C GLY A 199 -1.89 -4.09 9.83
N GLY A 200 -1.15 -5.03 10.42
CA GLY A 200 -0.52 -5.05 11.74
C GLY A 200 -0.65 -6.49 12.26
N PRO A 201 0.21 -6.97 13.17
CA PRO A 201 0.01 -8.29 13.78
C PRO A 201 -1.38 -8.27 14.45
N CYS A 202 -2.29 -9.06 13.90
CA CYS A 202 -3.68 -9.11 14.32
C CYS A 202 -4.06 -10.58 14.44
N VAL A 203 -4.83 -10.91 15.49
CA VAL A 203 -5.29 -12.26 15.81
C VAL A 203 -6.18 -12.76 14.68
N LYS A 204 -5.58 -13.33 13.63
CA LYS A 204 -6.33 -14.14 12.67
C LYS A 204 -6.68 -15.43 13.41
N THR A 205 -7.93 -15.52 13.84
CA THR A 205 -8.55 -16.75 14.32
C THR A 205 -8.37 -17.86 13.29
N ALA A 206 -7.35 -18.68 13.51
CA ALA A 206 -7.33 -20.09 13.17
C ALA A 206 -6.91 -20.80 14.45
N ARG A 207 -7.89 -21.38 15.17
CA ARG A 207 -7.68 -22.27 16.32
C ARG A 207 -7.09 -23.60 15.85
N ASN A 208 -5.91 -23.57 15.23
CA ASN A 208 -5.28 -24.77 14.69
C ASN A 208 -3.94 -25.10 15.34
N GLU A 209 -3.48 -24.29 16.31
CA GLU A 209 -2.40 -24.70 17.21
C GLU A 209 -3.04 -25.29 18.47
N GLU A 210 -2.71 -26.56 18.77
CA GLU A 210 -3.00 -27.21 20.04
C GLU A 210 -2.60 -26.26 21.18
N PRO A 211 -3.43 -26.11 22.23
CA PRO A 211 -3.05 -25.28 23.37
C PRO A 211 -1.72 -25.76 23.92
N ALA A 212 -0.72 -24.88 23.95
CA ALA A 212 0.54 -25.18 24.61
C ALA A 212 0.21 -25.45 26.09
N ASP A 213 0.57 -26.64 26.59
CA ASP A 213 0.42 -26.95 28.01
C ASP A 213 1.45 -26.12 28.79
N ASP A 214 0.98 -25.13 29.55
CA ASP A 214 1.82 -24.22 30.34
C ASP A 214 2.77 -25.01 31.28
N GLN A 215 2.34 -26.19 31.77
CA GLN A 215 3.16 -27.06 32.63
C GLN A 215 4.40 -27.59 31.92
N GLN A 216 4.33 -27.82 30.60
CA GLN A 216 5.45 -28.33 29.81
C GLN A 216 6.60 -27.31 29.76
N TYR A 217 6.28 -26.01 29.75
CA TYR A 217 7.26 -24.94 29.57
C TYR A 217 7.72 -24.28 30.87
N GLU A 218 7.06 -24.54 32.00
CA GLU A 218 7.32 -23.89 33.29
C GLU A 218 8.81 -24.00 33.71
N SER A 219 9.40 -25.19 33.61
CA SER A 219 10.81 -25.41 33.96
C SER A 219 11.78 -24.62 33.06
N LEU A 220 11.50 -24.55 31.76
CA LEU A 220 12.31 -23.80 30.80
C LEU A 220 12.17 -22.29 31.00
N ILE A 221 10.96 -21.81 31.31
CA ILE A 221 10.67 -20.40 31.60
C ILE A 221 11.37 -19.99 32.90
N LEU A 222 11.34 -20.83 33.94
CA LEU A 222 12.05 -20.58 35.18
C LEU A 222 13.57 -20.49 34.95
N LEU A 223 14.13 -21.43 34.19
CA LEU A 223 15.55 -21.41 33.84
C LEU A 223 15.93 -20.18 33.01
N LEU A 224 15.08 -19.79 32.05
CA LEU A 224 15.27 -18.61 31.22
C LEU A 224 15.29 -17.34 32.09
N ASN A 225 14.31 -17.19 32.99
CA ASN A 225 14.24 -16.05 33.89
C ASN A 225 15.36 -16.02 34.94
N GLY A 226 15.87 -17.20 35.34
CA GLY A 226 17.02 -17.32 36.25
C GLY A 226 18.38 -17.11 35.58
N THR A 227 18.47 -17.21 34.26
CA THR A 227 19.75 -17.09 33.53
C THR A 227 20.27 -15.66 33.57
N CYS A 228 21.57 -15.49 33.85
CA CYS A 228 22.22 -14.18 33.91
C CYS A 228 22.19 -13.47 32.55
N ALA A 229 21.64 -12.25 32.49
CA ALA A 229 21.56 -11.43 31.28
C ALA A 229 22.94 -11.09 30.69
N LYS A 230 23.97 -10.92 31.54
CA LYS A 230 25.30 -10.45 31.13
C LYS A 230 26.18 -11.57 30.57
N THR A 231 26.14 -12.76 31.17
CA THR A 231 27.05 -13.86 30.85
C THR A 231 26.37 -15.04 30.14
N GLY A 232 25.03 -15.12 30.22
CA GLY A 232 24.26 -16.26 29.72
C GLY A 232 23.65 -16.07 28.33
N LYS A 233 24.18 -15.16 27.49
CA LYS A 233 23.56 -14.78 26.19
C LYS A 233 23.23 -15.98 25.30
N GLU A 234 24.17 -16.91 25.10
CA GLU A 234 23.93 -18.08 24.26
C GLU A 234 22.92 -19.06 24.88
N ARG A 235 22.98 -19.25 26.20
CA ARG A 235 21.98 -20.07 26.91
C ARG A 235 20.58 -19.45 26.84
N LEU A 236 20.48 -18.12 26.93
CA LEU A 236 19.22 -17.39 26.75
C LEU A 236 18.66 -17.60 25.35
N LYS A 237 19.49 -17.52 24.30
CA LYS A 237 19.04 -17.79 22.93
C LYS A 237 18.48 -19.20 22.79
N GLU A 238 19.20 -20.21 23.30
CA GLU A 238 18.73 -21.60 23.28
C GLU A 238 17.38 -21.76 23.99
N LEU A 239 17.24 -21.22 25.20
CA LEU A 239 16.00 -21.30 25.97
C LEU A 239 14.84 -20.55 25.32
N ILE A 240 15.11 -19.40 24.70
CA ILE A 240 14.12 -18.65 23.92
C ILE A 240 13.65 -19.50 22.74
N THR A 241 14.55 -20.08 21.96
CA THR A 241 14.19 -20.97 20.86
C THR A 241 13.31 -22.13 21.35
N ASN A 242 13.70 -22.79 22.45
CA ASN A 242 12.97 -23.94 22.99
C ASN A 242 11.59 -23.57 23.56
N THR A 243 11.36 -22.30 23.90
CA THR A 243 10.08 -21.81 24.44
C THR A 243 9.29 -20.97 23.42
N TYR A 244 9.69 -21.00 22.15
CA TYR A 244 9.08 -20.19 21.08
C TYR A 244 7.62 -20.56 20.81
N HIS A 245 7.28 -21.85 20.80
CA HIS A 245 5.90 -22.32 20.61
C HIS A 245 4.94 -21.76 21.67
N HIS A 246 5.34 -21.79 22.94
CA HIS A 246 4.54 -21.22 24.02
C HIS A 246 4.32 -19.70 23.84
N ARG A 247 5.36 -18.94 23.45
CA ARG A 247 5.19 -17.50 23.17
C ARG A 247 4.29 -17.23 21.95
N ASN A 248 4.35 -18.06 20.91
CA ASN A 248 3.43 -17.96 19.78
C ASN A 248 1.98 -18.18 20.20
N TYR A 249 1.74 -19.14 21.09
CA TYR A 249 0.42 -19.34 21.69
C TYR A 249 -0.02 -18.13 22.53
N LEU A 250 0.83 -17.60 23.41
CA LEU A 250 0.53 -16.41 24.22
C LEU A 250 0.22 -15.19 23.34
N ARG A 251 0.94 -15.01 22.23
CA ARG A 251 0.68 -13.95 21.23
C ARG A 251 -0.71 -14.02 20.60
N GLN A 252 -1.35 -15.18 20.59
CA GLN A 252 -2.69 -15.38 20.04
C GLN A 252 -3.77 -15.31 21.13
N SER A 253 -3.49 -15.83 22.33
CA SER A 253 -4.45 -15.97 23.42
C SER A 253 -4.48 -14.78 24.38
N ASN A 254 -3.31 -14.30 24.82
CA ASN A 254 -3.16 -13.18 25.75
C ASN A 254 -1.79 -12.50 25.59
N PRO A 255 -1.61 -11.59 24.61
CA PRO A 255 -0.32 -10.95 24.32
C PRO A 255 0.33 -10.25 25.52
N GLN A 256 -0.50 -9.65 26.40
CA GLN A 256 -0.04 -8.95 27.60
C GLN A 256 0.68 -9.88 28.60
N SER A 257 0.42 -11.19 28.53
CA SER A 257 1.05 -12.18 29.39
C SER A 257 2.51 -12.49 29.04
N ILE A 258 3.03 -12.04 27.88
CA ILE A 258 4.43 -12.27 27.51
C ILE A 258 5.36 -11.66 28.55
N PHE A 259 5.08 -10.42 28.98
CA PHE A 259 5.86 -9.74 30.02
C PHE A 259 5.67 -10.31 31.43
N LEU A 260 4.61 -11.11 31.65
CA LEU A 260 4.37 -11.81 32.91
C LEU A 260 5.26 -13.06 33.01
N HIS A 261 5.32 -13.85 31.94
CA HIS A 261 6.05 -15.12 31.91
C HIS A 261 7.53 -14.94 31.55
N TYR A 262 7.86 -14.05 30.62
CA TYR A 262 9.23 -13.89 30.09
C TYR A 262 9.83 -12.55 30.52
N LYS A 263 10.32 -12.50 31.76
CA LYS A 263 10.88 -11.27 32.35
C LYS A 263 12.13 -10.78 31.63
N LYS A 264 12.88 -11.67 30.96
CA LYS A 264 14.12 -11.32 30.25
C LYS A 264 13.94 -10.33 29.11
N PHE A 265 12.74 -10.20 28.53
CA PHE A 265 12.45 -9.11 27.58
C PHE A 265 12.63 -7.72 28.19
N LYS A 266 12.55 -7.57 29.52
CA LYS A 266 12.76 -6.30 30.24
C LYS A 266 14.22 -6.04 30.60
N GLU A 267 15.07 -7.06 30.52
CA GLU A 267 16.45 -7.01 31.03
C GLU A 267 17.49 -7.08 29.92
N CYS A 268 17.19 -7.76 28.82
CA CYS A 268 18.14 -8.05 27.75
C CYS A 268 17.76 -7.27 26.49
N ASP A 269 18.73 -6.50 25.99
CA ASP A 269 18.61 -5.60 24.85
C ASP A 269 18.37 -6.31 23.49
N PHE A 270 18.91 -7.52 23.32
CA PHE A 270 18.84 -8.29 22.08
C PHE A 270 17.55 -9.13 21.92
N MET A 271 16.67 -9.16 22.93
CA MET A 271 15.51 -10.07 22.96
C MET A 271 14.55 -9.84 21.81
N ILE A 272 14.25 -8.57 21.50
CA ILE A 272 13.31 -8.20 20.43
C ILE A 272 13.87 -8.64 19.07
N SER A 273 15.15 -8.38 18.83
CA SER A 273 15.87 -8.71 17.60
C SER A 273 15.86 -10.22 17.35
N PHE A 274 16.23 -10.97 18.38
CA PHE A 274 16.35 -12.42 18.30
C PHE A 274 14.97 -13.08 18.18
N GLU A 275 13.98 -12.67 18.98
CA GLU A 275 12.61 -13.18 18.84
C GLU A 275 12.04 -12.90 17.44
N PHE A 276 12.27 -11.71 16.90
CA PHE A 276 11.83 -11.38 15.54
C PHE A 276 12.53 -12.25 14.48
N SER A 277 13.81 -12.59 14.65
CA SER A 277 14.52 -13.49 13.73
C SER A 277 13.89 -14.89 13.69
N LEU A 278 13.35 -15.38 14.81
CA LEU A 278 12.61 -16.64 14.86
C LEU A 278 11.25 -16.55 14.14
N MET A 279 10.66 -15.36 14.08
CA MET A 279 9.35 -15.12 13.46
C MET A 279 9.44 -14.84 11.95
N LYS A 280 10.49 -14.13 11.53
CA LYS A 280 10.62 -13.50 10.21
C LYS A 280 12.08 -13.52 9.74
N GLU A 281 12.67 -14.72 9.70
CA GLU A 281 14.09 -14.94 9.35
C GLU A 281 14.53 -14.20 8.08
N GLU A 282 13.76 -14.33 6.99
CA GLU A 282 14.08 -13.71 5.69
C GLU A 282 13.98 -12.17 5.68
N SER A 283 13.25 -11.58 6.64
CA SER A 283 12.99 -10.13 6.67
C SER A 283 13.75 -9.37 7.75
N GLN A 284 14.52 -10.08 8.57
CA GLN A 284 15.10 -9.52 9.80
C GLN A 284 16.11 -8.39 9.57
N HIS A 285 16.80 -8.38 8.42
CA HIS A 285 17.82 -7.38 8.06
C HIS A 285 17.35 -6.39 6.98
N ASN A 286 16.15 -6.58 6.41
CA ASN A 286 15.69 -5.79 5.27
C ASN A 286 15.66 -4.29 5.58
N PHE A 287 15.21 -3.90 6.76
CA PHE A 287 15.17 -2.50 7.16
C PHE A 287 16.56 -1.93 7.39
N THR A 288 17.42 -2.60 8.15
CA THR A 288 18.78 -2.10 8.44
C THR A 288 19.63 -1.95 7.20
N ASN A 289 19.42 -2.81 6.20
CA ASN A 289 20.15 -2.75 4.93
C ASN A 289 19.61 -1.63 4.02
N SER A 290 18.28 -1.52 3.87
CA SER A 290 17.68 -0.59 2.90
C SER A 290 17.43 0.82 3.42
N TRP A 291 17.19 0.99 4.73
CA TRP A 291 16.76 2.27 5.29
C TRP A 291 17.80 3.40 5.19
N PRO A 292 19.11 3.19 5.38
CA PRO A 292 20.09 4.28 5.26
C PRO A 292 20.08 4.94 3.86
N VAL A 293 20.01 4.12 2.80
CA VAL A 293 19.94 4.58 1.41
C VAL A 293 18.58 5.17 1.10
N PHE A 294 17.51 4.53 1.56
CA PHE A 294 16.14 5.01 1.36
C PHE A 294 15.92 6.38 2.04
N SER A 295 16.36 6.54 3.28
CA SER A 295 16.16 7.75 4.10
C SER A 295 16.86 8.97 3.51
N SER A 296 18.14 8.82 3.11
CA SER A 296 18.91 9.89 2.46
C SER A 296 18.26 10.35 1.16
N LYS A 297 17.92 9.40 0.27
CA LYS A 297 17.28 9.71 -1.02
C LYS A 297 15.88 10.28 -0.87
N LEU A 298 15.10 9.80 0.11
CA LEU A 298 13.77 10.32 0.41
C LEU A 298 13.82 11.81 0.78
N LEU A 299 14.75 12.20 1.66
CA LEU A 299 14.89 13.60 2.10
C LEU A 299 15.25 14.55 0.95
N ILE A 300 16.04 14.08 -0.02
CA ILE A 300 16.45 14.86 -1.20
C ILE A 300 15.28 14.96 -2.20
N LYS A 301 14.71 13.82 -2.61
CA LYS A 301 13.76 13.75 -3.72
C LYS A 301 12.31 14.07 -3.33
N ALA A 302 11.96 14.13 -2.05
CA ALA A 302 10.57 14.38 -1.62
C ALA A 302 9.95 15.68 -2.15
N LYS A 303 10.77 16.73 -2.34
CA LYS A 303 10.31 18.02 -2.88
C LYS A 303 9.85 17.92 -4.34
N GLU A 304 10.34 16.94 -5.08
CA GLU A 304 10.06 16.76 -6.51
C GLU A 304 8.65 16.22 -6.77
N PHE A 305 8.17 15.29 -5.92
CA PHE A 305 6.87 14.63 -6.11
C PHE A 305 5.79 15.06 -5.11
N ASN A 306 6.13 15.84 -4.07
CA ASN A 306 5.15 16.38 -3.14
C ASN A 306 5.41 17.85 -2.79
N SER A 307 4.59 18.74 -3.35
CA SER A 307 4.62 20.19 -3.02
C SER A 307 3.52 20.60 -2.03
N SER A 308 3.06 19.69 -1.16
CA SER A 308 2.06 20.07 -0.16
C SER A 308 2.67 21.03 0.86
N PRO A 309 1.93 22.04 1.35
CA PRO A 309 2.46 23.00 2.32
C PRO A 309 3.03 22.34 3.58
N ALA A 310 2.43 21.22 4.01
CA ALA A 310 2.90 20.46 5.17
C ALA A 310 4.28 19.81 4.95
N VAL A 311 4.52 19.22 3.78
CA VAL A 311 5.82 18.61 3.44
C VAL A 311 6.88 19.68 3.22
N THR A 312 6.54 20.75 2.49
CA THR A 312 7.47 21.85 2.24
C THR A 312 7.89 22.54 3.53
N LYS A 313 6.94 22.81 4.44
CA LYS A 313 7.24 23.38 5.75
C LYS A 313 8.14 22.47 6.56
N TYR A 314 7.79 21.18 6.67
CA TYR A 314 8.60 20.21 7.43
C TYR A 314 10.04 20.14 6.92
N LEU A 315 10.23 20.05 5.60
CA LEU A 315 11.55 19.99 4.96
C LEU A 315 12.36 21.28 5.06
N ALA A 316 11.72 22.42 5.31
CA ALA A 316 12.40 23.71 5.42
C ALA A 316 12.75 24.06 6.88
N GLU A 317 11.89 23.70 7.83
CA GLU A 317 11.97 24.19 9.21
C GLU A 317 12.28 23.11 10.25
N GLU A 318 11.88 21.86 10.01
CA GLU A 318 11.86 20.81 11.04
C GLU A 318 12.81 19.64 10.75
N SER A 319 13.02 19.27 9.48
CA SER A 319 13.76 18.06 9.12
C SER A 319 15.23 18.10 9.55
N ASP A 320 15.89 19.25 9.48
CA ASP A 320 17.31 19.40 9.85
C ASP A 320 17.56 19.39 11.37
N GLN A 321 16.48 19.47 12.17
CA GLN A 321 16.56 19.38 13.63
C GLN A 321 16.75 17.92 14.10
N TRP A 322 16.42 16.94 13.27
CA TRP A 322 16.48 15.52 13.61
C TRP A 322 17.62 14.82 12.88
N ASP A 323 18.09 13.70 13.43
CA ASP A 323 18.97 12.81 12.67
C ASP A 323 18.30 12.33 11.37
N GLN A 324 19.10 11.93 10.39
CA GLN A 324 18.62 11.55 9.05
C GLN A 324 17.51 10.48 9.08
N SER A 325 17.66 9.45 9.91
CA SER A 325 16.75 8.30 9.94
C SER A 325 15.40 8.69 10.54
N LEU A 326 15.39 9.44 11.64
CA LEU A 326 14.14 9.97 12.21
C LEU A 326 13.51 11.04 11.32
N ALA A 327 14.32 11.91 10.72
CA ALA A 327 13.85 12.94 9.81
C ALA A 327 13.09 12.33 8.62
N ALA A 328 13.61 11.25 8.04
CA ALA A 328 12.97 10.50 6.96
C ALA A 328 11.70 9.75 7.42
N LEU A 329 11.70 9.18 8.63
CA LEU A 329 10.51 8.52 9.19
C LEU A 329 9.35 9.51 9.36
N PHE A 330 9.63 10.70 9.88
CA PHE A 330 8.61 11.75 10.02
C PHE A 330 8.18 12.31 8.67
N LEU A 331 9.10 12.46 7.71
CA LEU A 331 8.73 12.83 6.34
C LEU A 331 7.76 11.83 5.73
N LEU A 332 7.97 10.53 5.95
CA LEU A 332 7.04 9.49 5.52
C LEU A 332 5.65 9.65 6.17
N LEU A 333 5.58 10.07 7.43
CA LEU A 333 4.31 10.42 8.08
C LEU A 333 3.66 11.68 7.48
N HIS A 334 4.42 12.66 7.00
CA HIS A 334 3.87 13.79 6.26
C HIS A 334 3.32 13.37 4.88
N LEU A 335 3.99 12.44 4.20
CA LEU A 335 3.54 11.87 2.93
C LEU A 335 2.32 10.96 3.09
N ILE A 336 2.23 10.25 4.22
CA ILE A 336 1.14 9.32 4.56
C ILE A 336 0.49 9.79 5.87
N PRO A 337 -0.25 10.92 5.85
CA PRO A 337 -0.79 11.51 7.07
C PRO A 337 -1.84 10.59 7.73
N PRO A 338 -2.11 10.77 9.03
CA PRO A 338 -3.14 10.03 9.74
C PRO A 338 -4.47 10.02 8.98
N ALA A 339 -5.11 8.85 8.89
CA ALA A 339 -6.41 8.75 8.23
C ALA A 339 -7.48 9.53 9.00
N ALA A 340 -8.41 10.16 8.30
CA ALA A 340 -9.55 10.82 8.94
C ALA A 340 -10.44 9.77 9.62
N GLN A 341 -10.74 9.95 10.91
CA GLN A 341 -11.51 8.99 11.70
C GLN A 341 -13.03 9.14 11.53
N GLY A 342 -13.51 9.28 10.28
CA GLY A 342 -14.94 9.41 9.97
C GLY A 342 -15.63 10.62 10.63
N LYS A 343 -16.90 10.85 10.29
CA LYS A 343 -17.65 12.01 10.82
C LYS A 343 -17.98 11.92 12.32
N ALA A 344 -17.92 10.73 12.91
CA ALA A 344 -18.38 10.45 14.27
C ALA A 344 -17.27 10.48 15.35
N LYS A 345 -15.98 10.48 14.98
CA LYS A 345 -14.85 10.42 15.93
C LYS A 345 -13.89 11.61 15.86
N GLY A 346 -14.35 12.72 15.31
CA GLY A 346 -13.60 13.99 15.31
C GLY A 346 -12.62 14.16 14.14
N SER A 347 -11.93 15.30 14.18
CA SER A 347 -10.93 15.72 13.19
C SER A 347 -9.76 14.73 13.10
N ARG A 348 -9.12 14.66 11.92
CA ARG A 348 -7.82 13.98 11.73
C ARG A 348 -6.83 14.46 12.80
N SER A 349 -6.08 13.53 13.40
CA SER A 349 -4.96 13.87 14.30
C SER A 349 -3.91 14.68 13.54
N LYS A 350 -3.35 15.71 14.17
CA LYS A 350 -2.25 16.50 13.58
C LYS A 350 -1.02 15.60 13.44
N THR A 351 -0.25 15.79 12.38
CA THR A 351 0.98 15.03 12.14
C THR A 351 1.95 15.13 13.32
N THR A 352 2.11 16.31 13.92
CA THR A 352 2.94 16.51 15.12
C THR A 352 2.47 15.68 16.33
N CYS A 353 1.16 15.52 16.52
CA CYS A 353 0.63 14.65 17.57
C CYS A 353 0.93 13.18 17.28
N ALA A 354 0.82 12.76 16.02
CA ALA A 354 1.16 11.41 15.59
C ALA A 354 2.67 11.12 15.70
N GLN A 355 3.55 12.10 15.43
CA GLN A 355 5.00 11.95 15.65
C GLN A 355 5.32 11.57 17.11
N MET A 356 4.68 12.26 18.07
CA MET A 356 4.85 11.98 19.51
C MET A 356 4.35 10.60 19.95
N LEU A 357 3.49 9.95 19.16
CA LEU A 357 3.05 8.57 19.39
C LEU A 357 4.09 7.54 18.92
N MET A 358 5.01 7.90 18.01
CA MET A 358 6.12 7.03 17.59
C MET A 358 7.39 7.27 18.40
N VAL A 359 7.75 8.53 18.61
CA VAL A 359 9.08 8.91 19.12
C VAL A 359 8.94 10.00 20.18
N SER A 360 9.65 9.84 21.28
CA SER A 360 9.76 10.82 22.37
C SER A 360 11.24 11.14 22.61
N TYR A 361 11.61 12.41 22.48
CA TYR A 361 12.97 12.90 22.71
C TYR A 361 13.12 13.45 24.13
N TYR A 362 14.24 13.15 24.78
CA TYR A 362 14.66 13.79 26.04
C TYR A 362 16.15 14.10 26.02
N LYS A 363 16.58 15.10 26.80
CA LYS A 363 17.99 15.45 26.94
C LYS A 363 18.77 14.32 27.64
N SER A 364 20.02 14.12 27.22
CA SER A 364 20.96 13.24 27.91
C SER A 364 21.00 13.54 29.41
N GLY A 365 21.00 12.49 30.23
CA GLY A 365 20.95 12.58 31.69
C GLY A 365 19.56 12.65 32.30
N THR A 366 18.48 12.73 31.50
CA THR A 366 17.11 12.61 32.01
C THR A 366 16.90 11.21 32.61
N PRO A 367 16.54 11.08 33.90
CA PRO A 367 16.33 9.77 34.51
C PRO A 367 15.14 9.04 33.88
N LEU A 368 15.35 7.78 33.47
CA LEU A 368 14.33 6.97 32.79
C LEU A 368 13.06 6.80 33.64
N ASN A 369 13.19 6.69 34.97
CA ASN A 369 12.04 6.60 35.87
C ASN A 369 11.17 7.87 35.82
N SER A 370 11.78 9.05 35.76
CA SER A 370 11.03 10.31 35.66
C SER A 370 10.24 10.41 34.34
N ILE A 371 10.75 9.80 33.27
CA ILE A 371 10.04 9.69 31.99
C ILE A 371 8.81 8.78 32.14
N LEU A 372 8.95 7.65 32.84
CA LEU A 372 7.85 6.73 33.08
C LEU A 372 6.77 7.31 34.00
N ASP A 373 7.17 8.07 35.02
CA ASP A 373 6.23 8.71 35.97
C ASP A 373 5.32 9.73 35.28
N THR A 374 5.79 10.33 34.17
CA THR A 374 5.04 11.30 33.37
C THR A 374 4.45 10.68 32.10
N TRP A 375 4.53 9.36 31.95
CA TRP A 375 4.09 8.68 30.74
C TRP A 375 2.57 8.65 30.59
N SER A 376 2.10 9.05 29.42
CA SER A 376 0.66 9.09 29.15
C SER A 376 0.06 7.69 29.00
N ASP A 377 -1.06 7.45 29.70
CA ASP A 377 -1.88 6.24 29.63
C ASP A 377 -2.47 5.96 28.24
N GLU A 378 -2.51 6.98 27.38
CA GLU A 378 -2.96 6.86 26.01
C GLU A 378 -1.88 6.26 25.09
N LYS A 379 -0.60 6.37 25.46
CA LYS A 379 0.55 5.80 24.73
C LYS A 379 0.79 4.34 25.11
N ARG A 380 -0.12 3.47 24.67
CA ARG A 380 -0.03 2.01 24.92
C ARG A 380 0.86 1.28 23.93
N GLN A 381 0.84 1.72 22.67
CA GLN A 381 1.65 1.13 21.61
C GLN A 381 3.15 1.41 21.81
N PRO A 382 4.03 0.55 21.27
CA PRO A 382 5.46 0.79 21.29
C PRO A 382 5.84 2.22 20.91
N ASN A 383 6.64 2.86 21.75
CA ASN A 383 7.17 4.20 21.53
C ASN A 383 8.67 4.19 21.74
N LEU A 384 9.40 4.86 20.85
CA LEU A 384 10.84 4.99 20.92
C LEU A 384 11.23 6.21 21.74
N ILE A 385 11.95 5.98 22.84
CA ILE A 385 12.65 7.01 23.58
C ILE A 385 14.02 7.21 22.95
N CYS A 386 14.31 8.46 22.57
CA CYS A 386 15.62 8.90 22.10
C CYS A 386 16.22 9.88 23.10
N LEU A 387 17.42 9.58 23.60
CA LEU A 387 18.19 10.49 24.46
C LEU A 387 19.39 11.03 23.69
N GLY A 388 19.62 12.33 23.77
CA GLY A 388 20.74 13.00 23.12
C GLY A 388 20.96 14.41 23.66
N GLU A 389 22.07 15.04 23.26
CA GLU A 389 22.30 16.46 23.57
C GLU A 389 21.21 17.34 22.93
N ASP A 390 20.89 17.01 21.69
CA ASP A 390 19.80 17.56 20.90
C ASP A 390 19.18 16.44 20.03
N LYS A 391 18.18 16.80 19.22
CA LYS A 391 17.44 15.86 18.36
C LYS A 391 18.25 15.32 17.16
N LYS A 392 19.39 15.93 16.84
CA LYS A 392 20.31 15.57 15.75
C LYS A 392 21.43 14.66 16.26
N ASN A 393 21.89 14.90 17.49
CA ASN A 393 22.97 14.19 18.16
C ASN A 393 22.41 13.23 19.24
N LEU A 394 21.76 12.16 18.77
CA LEU A 394 21.19 11.12 19.62
C LEU A 394 22.23 10.07 20.02
N VAL A 395 22.17 9.61 21.26
CA VAL A 395 23.21 8.78 21.89
C VAL A 395 22.68 7.45 22.43
N SER A 396 21.47 7.44 23.00
CA SER A 396 20.90 6.21 23.55
C SER A 396 19.40 6.08 23.30
N PHE A 397 18.94 4.84 23.21
CA PHE A 397 17.61 4.50 22.72
C PHE A 397 16.96 3.44 23.62
N PHE A 398 15.67 3.61 23.90
CA PHE A 398 14.87 2.67 24.69
C PHE A 398 13.47 2.55 24.08
N LEU A 399 12.78 1.45 24.36
CA LEU A 399 11.36 1.33 24.02
C LEU A 399 10.49 1.41 25.26
N VAL A 400 9.31 2.00 25.12
CA VAL A 400 8.22 1.85 26.08
C VAL A 400 7.07 1.13 25.41
N VAL A 401 6.65 0.02 26.00
CA VAL A 401 5.51 -0.79 25.55
C VAL A 401 4.63 -1.04 26.77
N ASP A 402 3.35 -0.63 26.72
CA ASP A 402 2.43 -0.74 27.86
C ASP A 402 3.00 -0.21 29.20
N LYS A 403 3.66 0.96 29.14
CA LYS A 403 4.40 1.61 30.27
C LYS A 403 5.58 0.81 30.82
N ILE A 404 5.99 -0.26 30.17
CA ILE A 404 7.18 -1.03 30.52
C ILE A 404 8.34 -0.51 29.66
N LEU A 405 9.39 -0.05 30.34
CA LEU A 405 10.64 0.35 29.69
C LEU A 405 11.46 -0.89 29.32
N LEU A 406 11.94 -0.94 28.09
CA LEU A 406 12.71 -2.04 27.54
C LEU A 406 14.06 -1.51 27.01
N PRO A 407 15.18 -2.14 27.39
CA PRO A 407 16.46 -1.88 26.74
C PRO A 407 16.43 -2.43 25.31
N ILE A 408 17.14 -1.78 24.40
CA ILE A 408 17.29 -2.23 23.02
C ILE A 408 18.74 -2.13 22.56
N ASP A 409 19.15 -3.08 21.73
CA ASP A 409 20.49 -3.20 21.16
C ASP A 409 20.61 -2.31 19.91
N ALA A 410 20.48 -1.00 20.11
CA ALA A 410 20.57 0.02 19.06
C ALA A 410 21.66 1.04 19.36
N THR A 411 22.57 1.22 18.41
CA THR A 411 23.68 2.19 18.46
C THR A 411 23.38 3.48 17.70
N ASN A 412 22.37 3.45 16.84
CA ASN A 412 21.97 4.57 15.98
C ASN A 412 20.45 4.54 15.74
N SER A 413 19.92 5.64 15.20
CA SER A 413 18.48 5.79 14.97
C SER A 413 17.90 4.78 13.97
N THR A 414 18.69 4.28 13.01
CA THR A 414 18.21 3.23 12.08
C THR A 414 17.90 1.95 12.83
N GLU A 415 18.84 1.47 13.66
CA GLU A 415 18.64 0.28 14.50
C GLU A 415 17.49 0.50 15.51
N ALA A 416 17.38 1.70 16.05
CA ALA A 416 16.33 2.04 17.00
C ALA A 416 14.92 1.99 16.38
N ILE A 417 14.75 2.53 15.16
CA ILE A 417 13.49 2.43 14.40
C ILE A 417 13.19 0.96 14.05
N ASP A 418 14.22 0.18 13.72
CA ASP A 418 14.06 -1.24 13.44
C ASP A 418 13.52 -2.00 14.67
N ARG A 419 14.04 -1.73 15.88
CA ARG A 419 13.52 -2.33 17.11
C ARG A 419 12.11 -1.88 17.43
N LEU A 420 11.80 -0.60 17.19
CA LEU A 420 10.44 -0.07 17.33
C LEU A 420 9.46 -0.85 16.45
N PHE A 421 9.76 -1.04 15.16
CA PHE A 421 8.90 -1.82 14.27
C PHE A 421 8.78 -3.29 14.70
N LYS A 422 9.91 -3.95 15.00
CA LYS A 422 9.94 -5.38 15.38
C LYS A 422 9.14 -5.64 16.66
N SER A 423 9.13 -4.70 17.60
CA SER A 423 8.37 -4.83 18.85
C SER A 423 6.87 -5.05 18.63
N HIS A 424 6.29 -4.49 17.56
CA HIS A 424 4.89 -4.74 17.20
C HIS A 424 4.62 -6.23 16.95
N TYR A 425 5.53 -6.92 16.25
CA TYR A 425 5.40 -8.35 15.98
C TYR A 425 5.70 -9.19 17.21
N VAL A 426 6.81 -8.90 17.89
CA VAL A 426 7.27 -9.64 19.07
C VAL A 426 6.21 -9.67 20.17
N PHE A 427 5.51 -8.55 20.39
CA PHE A 427 4.49 -8.42 21.44
C PHE A 427 3.05 -8.47 20.91
N SER A 428 2.83 -8.78 19.62
CA SER A 428 1.52 -8.71 18.97
C SER A 428 0.77 -7.39 19.23
N ALA A 429 1.50 -6.27 19.22
CA ALA A 429 0.94 -4.95 19.50
C ALA A 429 0.36 -4.34 18.21
N GLU A 430 -0.94 -4.05 18.20
CA GLU A 430 -1.61 -3.45 17.04
C GLU A 430 -1.01 -2.09 16.66
N TYR A 431 -0.97 -1.74 15.38
CA TYR A 431 -0.56 -0.38 15.01
C TYR A 431 -1.55 0.66 15.53
N ASP A 432 -1.02 1.75 16.10
CA ASP A 432 -1.82 2.92 16.43
C ASP A 432 -2.58 3.41 15.20
N LYS A 433 -3.86 3.75 15.37
CA LYS A 433 -4.76 4.12 14.27
C LYS A 433 -4.25 5.32 13.46
N ASN A 434 -3.52 6.23 14.09
CA ASN A 434 -2.94 7.40 13.44
C ASN A 434 -1.64 7.08 12.69
N LEU A 435 -1.01 5.95 13.00
CA LEU A 435 0.29 5.54 12.46
C LEU A 435 0.22 4.33 11.52
N GLN A 436 -0.94 3.67 11.44
CA GLN A 436 -1.19 2.52 10.56
C GLN A 436 -0.70 2.73 9.13
N GLY A 437 -0.82 3.93 8.57
CA GLY A 437 -0.37 4.21 7.21
C GLY A 437 1.14 4.05 7.03
N VAL A 438 1.92 4.64 7.95
CA VAL A 438 3.39 4.57 7.95
C VAL A 438 3.85 3.15 8.24
N TRP A 439 3.28 2.50 9.26
CA TRP A 439 3.67 1.14 9.63
C TRP A 439 3.38 0.11 8.54
N LYS A 440 2.23 0.20 7.86
CA LYS A 440 1.92 -0.64 6.70
C LYS A 440 2.87 -0.38 5.52
N PHE A 441 3.29 0.87 5.33
CA PHE A 441 4.26 1.20 4.28
C PHE A 441 5.60 0.51 4.58
N LEU A 442 6.13 0.66 5.80
CA LEU A 442 7.39 0.02 6.20
C LEU A 442 7.28 -1.51 6.11
N GLN A 443 6.19 -2.07 6.61
CA GLN A 443 5.91 -3.52 6.56
C GLN A 443 6.01 -4.08 5.14
N VAL A 444 5.31 -3.48 4.17
CA VAL A 444 5.21 -4.04 2.82
C VAL A 444 6.41 -3.64 1.94
N PHE A 445 6.83 -2.38 1.98
CA PHE A 445 7.78 -1.85 1.00
C PHE A 445 9.23 -1.90 1.47
N ILE A 446 9.49 -1.84 2.78
CA ILE A 446 10.84 -1.90 3.34
C ILE A 446 11.13 -3.31 3.88
N TYR A 447 10.33 -3.80 4.83
CA TYR A 447 10.52 -5.12 5.42
C TYR A 447 10.15 -6.29 4.51
N LYS A 448 9.27 -6.08 3.53
CA LYS A 448 8.73 -7.14 2.64
C LYS A 448 7.91 -8.20 3.37
N ILE A 449 7.20 -7.81 4.42
CA ILE A 449 6.35 -8.70 5.20
C ILE A 449 4.91 -8.59 4.71
N ASP A 450 4.26 -9.74 4.49
CA ASP A 450 2.84 -9.84 4.16
C ASP A 450 2.43 -8.98 2.94
N VAL A 451 3.29 -8.94 1.91
CA VAL A 451 3.15 -8.09 0.72
C VAL A 451 1.76 -8.20 0.08
N ASP A 452 1.28 -9.43 -0.18
CA ASP A 452 -0.01 -9.67 -0.82
C ASP A 452 -1.18 -9.80 0.15
N LYS A 453 -0.91 -9.82 1.46
CA LYS A 453 -1.91 -10.04 2.51
C LYS A 453 -2.37 -8.74 3.17
N THR A 454 -1.59 -7.67 3.02
CA THR A 454 -1.81 -6.40 3.70
C THR A 454 -2.73 -5.50 2.90
N ASP A 455 -3.87 -5.11 3.48
CA ASP A 455 -4.75 -4.11 2.87
C ASP A 455 -4.12 -2.71 2.94
N LEU A 456 -3.79 -2.17 1.76
CA LEU A 456 -3.16 -0.86 1.60
C LEU A 456 -4.17 0.18 1.13
N SER A 457 -4.17 1.34 1.78
CA SER A 457 -4.98 2.48 1.33
C SER A 457 -4.44 3.07 0.03
N ARG A 458 -5.31 3.73 -0.76
CA ARG A 458 -4.91 4.44 -1.98
C ARG A 458 -3.73 5.37 -1.79
N LYS A 459 -3.66 6.12 -0.67
CA LYS A 459 -2.54 7.06 -0.44
C LYS A 459 -1.21 6.31 -0.27
N ILE A 460 -1.22 5.15 0.39
CA ILE A 460 -0.02 4.31 0.52
C ILE A 460 0.42 3.81 -0.86
N LYS A 461 -0.51 3.28 -1.67
CA LYS A 461 -0.24 2.81 -3.05
C LYS A 461 0.33 3.94 -3.94
N GLN A 462 -0.22 5.15 -3.81
CA GLN A 462 0.24 6.33 -4.54
C GLN A 462 1.65 6.74 -4.11
N VAL A 463 1.92 6.86 -2.81
CA VAL A 463 3.24 7.24 -2.29
C VAL A 463 4.28 6.18 -2.65
N SER A 464 3.97 4.89 -2.58
CA SER A 464 4.92 3.85 -2.99
C SER A 464 5.18 3.83 -4.50
N SER A 465 4.19 4.17 -5.34
CA SER A 465 4.40 4.37 -6.78
C SER A 465 5.33 5.56 -7.05
N GLN A 466 5.12 6.70 -6.38
CA GLN A 466 6.01 7.88 -6.48
C GLN A 466 7.44 7.59 -6.01
N LEU A 467 7.58 6.70 -5.02
CA LEU A 467 8.86 6.30 -4.44
C LEU A 467 9.48 5.06 -5.10
N HIS A 468 8.92 4.55 -6.21
CA HIS A 468 9.32 3.27 -6.77
C HIS A 468 10.82 3.22 -7.11
N GLY A 469 11.36 4.28 -7.72
CA GLY A 469 12.79 4.38 -8.04
C GLY A 469 13.67 4.31 -6.79
N ILE A 470 13.35 5.09 -5.75
CA ILE A 470 14.09 5.10 -4.49
C ILE A 470 14.03 3.74 -3.80
N LEU A 471 12.84 3.12 -3.78
CA LEU A 471 12.64 1.78 -3.22
C LEU A 471 13.39 0.70 -3.99
N ALA A 472 13.56 0.84 -5.31
CA ALA A 472 14.33 -0.10 -6.12
C ALA A 472 15.83 0.06 -5.88
N GLU A 473 16.33 1.29 -5.85
CA GLU A 473 17.74 1.59 -5.60
C GLU A 473 18.19 1.14 -4.21
N SER A 474 17.36 1.33 -3.18
CA SER A 474 17.68 0.92 -1.80
C SER A 474 17.70 -0.59 -1.56
N ARG A 475 17.48 -1.41 -2.60
CA ARG A 475 17.52 -2.88 -2.55
C ARG A 475 18.79 -3.48 -3.17
N LEU A 476 19.54 -2.69 -3.94
CA LEU A 476 20.68 -3.15 -4.75
C LEU A 476 22.03 -2.92 -4.05
N GLU A 477 22.02 -2.20 -2.94
CA GLU A 477 23.14 -1.99 -2.00
C GLU A 477 22.86 -2.80 -0.73
#